data_AF-A0A914D062-F1
#
_entry.id   AF-A0A914D062-F1
#
_cell.length_a   1.000
_cell.length_b   1.000
_cell.length_c   1.000
_cell.angle_alpha   90.00
_cell.angle_beta   90.00
_cell.angle_gamma   90.00
#
_symmetry.space_group_name_H-M   'P 1'
#
loop_
_entity.id
_entity.type
_entity.pdbx_description
1 polymer ?
#
loop_
_entity_poly.entity_id
_entity_poly.type
_entity_poly.pdbx_seq_one_letter_code
_entity_poly.pdbx_strand_id
1 'polypeptide(L)' 'GNGYINVSDLREILRALDDKINEDELDEMIAEIDTDGSGTVDFDEFMEMMSGE' A
#
# COMPACT_ATOMS: atom_id res chain seq x y z
N GLY A 1 1.74 16.90 6.98
CA GLY A 1 1.74 15.53 6.45
C GLY A 1 2.97 15.37 5.61
N ASN A 2 3.64 14.22 5.70
CA ASN A 2 4.95 14.03 5.08
C ASN A 2 4.89 13.79 3.56
N GLY A 3 3.70 13.64 2.98
CA GLY A 3 3.52 13.44 1.53
C GLY A 3 3.63 11.97 1.09
N TYR A 4 3.97 11.09 2.02
CA TYR A 4 4.12 9.65 1.84
C TYR A 4 3.53 8.88 3.03
N ILE A 5 3.19 7.62 2.81
CA ILE A 5 2.67 6.65 3.78
C ILE A 5 3.68 5.50 3.85
N ASN A 6 4.10 5.03 5.03
CA ASN A 6 4.98 3.84 5.05
C ASN A 6 4.18 2.61 4.65
N VAL A 7 4.81 1.64 3.98
CA VAL A 7 4.14 0.36 3.70
C VAL A 7 3.68 -0.35 4.96
N SER A 8 4.36 -0.16 6.10
CA SER A 8 3.90 -0.67 7.39
C SER A 8 2.57 -0.06 7.84
N ASP A 9 2.37 1.24 7.61
CA ASP A 9 1.11 1.93 7.94
C ASP A 9 0.00 1.52 6.94
N LEU A 10 0.34 1.41 5.66
CA LEU A 10 -0.58 0.91 4.63
C LEU A 10 -1.05 -0.51 4.94
N ARG A 11 -0.15 -1.37 5.44
CA ARG A 11 -0.43 -2.74 5.87
C ARG A 11 -1.48 -2.81 6.97
N GLU A 12 -1.37 -1.92 7.96
CA GLU A 12 -2.36 -1.82 9.04
C GLU A 12 -3.72 -1.34 8.52
N ILE A 13 -3.74 -0.38 7.58
CA ILE A 13 -4.98 0.14 6.98
C ILE A 13 -5.69 -0.94 6.15
N LEU A 14 -4.97 -1.63 5.29
CA LEU A 14 -5.52 -2.69 4.44
C LEU A 14 -6.06 -3.85 5.27
N ARG A 15 -5.35 -4.25 6.33
CA ARG A 15 -5.84 -5.26 7.29
C ARG A 15 -7.08 -4.79 8.06
N ALA A 16 -7.15 -3.50 8.38
CA ALA A 16 -8.33 -2.92 9.04
C ALA A 16 -9.55 -2.81 8.10
N LEU A 17 -9.32 -2.71 6.79
CA LEU A 17 -10.36 -2.72 5.77
C LEU A 17 -10.89 -4.14 5.53
N ASP A 18 -10.02 -5.14 5.48
CA ASP A 18 -10.40 -6.54 5.34
C ASP A 18 -9.48 -7.48 6.15
N ASP A 19 -10.02 -8.01 7.25
CA ASP A 19 -9.28 -8.87 8.19
C ASP A 19 -9.02 -10.29 7.61
N LYS A 20 -9.53 -10.60 6.41
CA LYS A 20 -9.28 -11.91 5.76
C LYS A 20 -8.04 -11.91 4.88
N ILE A 21 -7.51 -10.73 4.54
CA ILE A 21 -6.27 -10.60 3.80
C ILE A 21 -5.14 -11.11 4.69
N ASN A 22 -4.42 -12.12 4.20
CA ASN A 22 -3.27 -12.68 4.89
C ASN A 22 -2.01 -11.85 4.63
N GLU A 23 -0.97 -12.09 5.40
CA GLU A 23 0.28 -11.33 5.30
C GLU A 23 0.92 -11.41 3.91
N ASP A 24 0.87 -12.57 3.26
CA ASP A 24 1.40 -12.78 1.91
C ASP A 24 0.64 -11.97 0.86
N GLU A 25 -0.70 -11.99 0.87
CA GLU A 25 -1.52 -11.16 -0.03
C GLU A 25 -1.29 -9.67 0.22
N LEU A 26 -1.07 -9.28 1.47
CA LEU A 26 -0.76 -7.91 1.83
C LEU A 26 0.60 -7.46 1.30
N ASP A 27 1.60 -8.33 1.38
CA ASP A 27 2.92 -8.11 0.79
C ASP A 27 2.85 -8.07 -0.75
N GLU A 28 2.03 -8.89 -1.39
CA GLU A 28 1.78 -8.82 -2.85
C GLU A 28 1.10 -7.51 -3.24
N MET A 29 0.05 -7.09 -2.52
CA MET A 29 -0.62 -5.81 -2.76
C MET A 29 0.33 -4.64 -2.56
N ILE A 30 1.16 -4.69 -1.51
CA ILE A 30 2.15 -3.66 -1.24
C ILE A 30 3.21 -3.62 -2.35
N ALA A 31 3.71 -4.77 -2.79
CA ALA A 31 4.71 -4.85 -3.86
C ALA A 31 4.15 -4.40 -5.22
N GLU A 32 2.84 -4.50 -5.43
CA GLU A 32 2.17 -3.97 -6.62
C GLU A 32 2.04 -2.44 -6.58
N ILE A 33 1.99 -1.84 -5.38
CA ILE A 33 1.85 -0.38 -5.18
C ILE A 33 3.22 0.31 -5.10
N ASP A 34 4.13 -0.24 -4.29
CA ASP A 34 5.52 0.24 -4.10
C ASP A 34 6.40 -0.26 -5.27
N THR A 35 6.11 0.25 -6.47
CA THR A 35 6.80 -0.15 -7.69
C THR A 35 8.24 0.35 -7.75
N ASP A 36 8.54 1.44 -7.03
CA ASP A 36 9.90 1.98 -6.92
C ASP A 36 10.74 1.28 -5.83
N GLY A 37 10.10 0.56 -4.91
CA GLY A 37 10.75 -0.15 -3.81
C GLY A 37 11.30 0.80 -2.75
N SER A 38 10.72 2.00 -2.60
CA SER A 38 11.12 2.97 -1.58
C SER A 38 10.77 2.53 -0.17
N GLY A 39 9.85 1.57 -0.01
CA GLY A 39 9.28 1.22 1.28
C GLY A 39 8.31 2.28 1.80
N THR A 40 7.86 3.16 0.92
CA THR A 40 6.86 4.19 1.17
C THR A 40 5.94 4.29 -0.04
N VAL A 41 4.70 4.73 0.18
CA VAL A 41 3.72 5.00 -0.86
C VAL A 41 3.51 6.50 -0.91
N ASP A 42 3.89 7.09 -2.04
CA ASP A 42 3.68 8.50 -2.34
C ASP A 42 2.22 8.77 -2.73
N PHE A 43 1.85 10.05 -2.77
CA PHE A 43 0.52 10.44 -3.24
C PHE A 43 0.22 9.99 -4.68
N ASP A 44 1.23 9.99 -5.57
CA ASP A 44 1.09 9.54 -6.95
C ASP A 44 0.84 8.01 -7.02
N GLU A 45 1.61 7.21 -6.28
CA GLU A 45 1.43 5.75 -6.20
C GLU A 45 0.09 5.37 -5.58
N PHE A 46 -0.36 6.11 -4.56
CA PHE A 46 -1.68 5.94 -3.98
C PHE A 46 -2.81 6.27 -4.97
N MET A 47 -2.61 7.29 -5.81
CA MET A 47 -3.56 7.67 -6.85
C MET A 47 -3.60 6.61 -7.97
N GLU A 48 -2.48 6.03 -8.36
CA GLU A 48 -2.46 4.88 -9.29
C GLU A 48 -3.23 3.68 -8.71
N MET A 49 -2.99 3.35 -7.44
CA MET A 49 -3.73 2.30 -6.73
C MET A 49 -5.26 2.54 -6.72
N MET A 50 -5.70 3.78 -6.49
CA MET A 50 -7.12 4.14 -6.49
C MET A 50 -7.72 4.28 -7.89
N SER A 51 -6.91 4.62 -8.90
CA SER A 51 -7.38 4.86 -10.26
C SER A 51 -7.54 3.57 -11.07
N GLY A 52 -6.82 2.49 -10.73
CA GLY A 52 -7.07 1.14 -11.22
C GLY A 52 -7.28 1.03 -12.74
N GLU A 53 -6.37 1.58 -13.54
CA GLU A 53 -6.26 1.31 -14.99
C GLU A 53 -5.23 0.22 -15.29
#